data_AF-A0A530LDE1-F1
#
_entry.id   AF-A0A530LDE1-F1
#
_cell.length_a   1.000
_cell.length_b   1.000
_cell.length_c   1.000
_cell.angle_alpha   90.00
_cell.angle_beta   90.00
_cell.angle_gamma   90.00
#
_symmetry.space_group_name_H-M   'P 1'
#
loop_
_entity.id
_entity.type
_entity.pdbx_description
1 polymer ?
#
loop_
_entity_poly.entity_id
_entity_poly.type
_entity_poly.pdbx_seq_one_letter_code
_entity_poly.pdbx_strand_id
1 'polypeptide(L)' 'MNEPSKVSAKTIKLAERRVFSQSFKPLYQEGMGLVEQAAEYLDGKGRAEAKKLSRLTATLYAAESMRLTTRLMQVASWLL' A
#
# COMPACT_ATOMS: atom_id res chain seq x y z
N MET A 1 -5.64 -20.06 -58.37
CA MET A 1 -6.43 -20.29 -57.13
C MET A 1 -5.50 -20.03 -55.96
N ASN A 2 -5.89 -19.11 -55.08
CA ASN A 2 -5.13 -18.56 -53.95
C ASN A 2 -4.94 -19.58 -52.81
N GLU A 3 -3.76 -19.63 -52.22
CA GLU A 3 -3.57 -20.06 -50.81
C GLU A 3 -2.80 -18.93 -50.11
N PRO A 4 -3.44 -18.12 -49.24
CA PRO A 4 -2.71 -17.12 -48.48
C PRO A 4 -2.01 -17.82 -47.31
N SER A 5 -0.68 -17.81 -47.35
CA SER A 5 0.20 -18.22 -46.26
C SER A 5 -0.30 -17.67 -44.93
N LYS A 6 -0.71 -18.55 -44.01
CA LYS A 6 -1.08 -18.20 -42.63
C LYS A 6 0.10 -17.48 -41.98
N VAL A 7 0.05 -16.15 -41.97
CA VAL A 7 0.85 -15.34 -41.06
C VAL A 7 0.43 -15.77 -39.65
N SER A 8 1.27 -16.59 -39.02
CA SER A 8 1.09 -17.02 -37.64
C SER A 8 0.97 -15.76 -36.78
N ALA A 9 -0.27 -15.45 -36.39
CA ALA A 9 -0.56 -14.33 -35.51
C ALA A 9 0.17 -14.60 -34.19
N LYS A 10 1.32 -13.95 -34.01
CA LYS A 10 2.11 -14.01 -32.78
C LYS A 10 1.22 -13.54 -31.63
N THR A 11 0.64 -14.48 -30.92
CA THR A 11 -0.31 -14.21 -29.83
C THR A 11 0.43 -13.43 -28.75
N ILE A 12 0.02 -12.18 -28.52
CA ILE A 12 0.55 -11.38 -27.43
C ILE A 12 -0.10 -11.91 -26.15
N LYS A 13 0.69 -12.55 -25.29
CA LYS A 13 0.23 -13.00 -23.98
C LYS A 13 0.03 -11.80 -23.04
N LEU A 14 -1.17 -11.22 -23.08
CA LEU A 14 -1.55 -10.07 -22.25
C LEU A 14 -1.46 -10.36 -20.74
N ALA A 15 -1.68 -11.63 -20.35
CA ALA A 15 -1.51 -12.07 -18.96
C ALA A 15 -0.06 -11.86 -18.48
N GLU A 16 0.95 -12.29 -19.26
CA GLU A 16 2.37 -12.12 -18.90
C GLU A 16 2.77 -10.63 -18.84
N ARG A 17 2.14 -9.77 -19.64
CA ARG A 17 2.43 -8.33 -19.67
C ARG A 17 1.72 -7.51 -18.58
N ARG A 18 0.59 -8.02 -18.05
CA ARG A 18 -0.19 -7.35 -16.98
C ARG A 18 0.17 -7.81 -15.57
N VAL A 19 0.68 -9.04 -15.41
CA VAL A 19 0.87 -9.66 -14.08
C VAL A 19 2.10 -9.12 -13.32
N PHE A 20 3.00 -8.38 -13.98
CA PHE A 20 4.10 -7.68 -13.31
C PHE A 20 4.22 -6.24 -13.84
N SER A 21 3.28 -5.38 -13.47
CA SER A 21 3.41 -3.96 -13.81
C SER A 21 4.58 -3.36 -13.04
N GLN A 22 5.46 -2.62 -13.71
CA GLN A 22 6.48 -1.82 -13.03
C GLN A 22 5.90 -0.84 -12.00
N SER A 23 4.58 -0.62 -12.03
CA SER A 23 3.83 0.22 -11.10
C SER A 23 3.62 -0.39 -9.71
N PHE A 24 3.77 -1.71 -9.54
CA PHE A 24 3.56 -2.35 -8.23
C PHE A 24 4.69 -2.08 -7.24
N LYS A 25 5.95 -2.14 -7.69
CA LYS A 25 7.12 -1.98 -6.81
C LYS A 25 7.14 -0.61 -6.09
N PRO A 26 6.88 0.53 -6.76
CA PRO A 26 6.76 1.82 -6.07
C PRO A 26 5.62 1.84 -5.04
N LEU A 27 4.45 1.29 -5.38
CA LEU A 27 3.30 1.23 -4.45
C LEU A 27 3.59 0.37 -3.22
N TYR A 28 4.28 -0.76 -3.40
CA TYR A 28 4.75 -1.60 -2.29
C TYR A 28 5.69 -0.82 -1.36
N GLN A 29 6.70 -0.15 -1.93
CA GLN A 29 7.67 0.63 -1.16
C GLN A 29 7.01 1.79 -0.41
N GLU A 30 6.08 2.50 -1.05
CA GLU A 30 5.29 3.55 -0.41
C GLU A 30 4.44 3.01 0.74
N GLY A 31 3.72 1.91 0.50
CA GLY A 31 2.88 1.27 1.52
C GLY A 31 3.68 0.83 2.76
N MET A 32 4.82 0.17 2.55
CA MET A 32 5.70 -0.23 3.65
C MET A 32 6.31 0.99 4.36
N GLY A 33 6.71 2.03 3.60
CA GLY A 33 7.24 3.26 4.17
C GLY A 33 6.23 4.02 5.04
N LEU A 34 4.95 4.02 4.67
CA LEU A 34 3.88 4.60 5.50
C LEU A 34 3.65 3.81 6.80
N VAL A 35 3.75 2.47 6.75
CA VAL A 35 3.67 1.62 7.95
C VAL A 35 4.81 1.94 8.91
N GLU A 36 6.04 2.02 8.40
CA GLU A 36 7.23 2.32 9.19
C GLU A 36 7.17 3.72 9.83
N GLN A 37 6.84 4.75 9.05
CA GLN A 37 6.71 6.12 9.54
C GLN A 37 5.62 6.24 10.61
N ALA A 38 4.49 5.57 10.43
CA ALA A 38 3.41 5.57 11.42
C ALA A 38 3.86 4.88 12.72
N ALA A 39 4.54 3.73 12.63
CA ALA A 39 5.08 3.03 13.79
C ALA A 39 6.10 3.88 14.54
N GLU A 40 7.08 4.45 13.84
CA GLU A 40 8.12 5.31 14.43
C GLU A 40 7.50 6.51 15.15
N TYR A 41 6.53 7.17 14.53
CA TYR A 41 5.82 8.28 15.16
C TYR A 41 5.03 7.82 16.39
N LEU A 42 4.19 6.78 16.26
CA LEU A 42 3.30 6.34 17.35
C LEU A 42 4.06 5.76 18.55
N ASP A 43 5.23 5.17 18.33
CA ASP A 43 6.08 4.64 19.42
C ASP A 43 7.01 5.70 20.02
N GLY A 44 7.42 6.69 19.25
CA GLY A 44 8.27 7.79 19.70
C GLY A 44 7.50 9.08 19.99
N LYS A 45 7.64 10.04 19.08
CA LYS A 45 7.15 11.43 19.26
C LYS A 45 5.65 11.50 19.56
N GLY A 46 4.84 10.66 18.92
CA GLY A 46 3.40 10.59 19.09
C GLY A 46 3.00 10.32 20.54
N ARG A 47 3.71 9.44 21.26
CA ARG A 47 3.46 9.23 22.70
C ARG A 47 3.73 10.48 23.53
N ALA A 48 4.81 11.20 23.22
CA ALA A 48 5.18 12.41 23.94
C ALA A 48 4.17 13.55 23.69
N GLU A 49 3.72 13.71 22.45
CA GLU A 49 2.71 14.70 22.08
C GLU A 49 1.33 14.35 22.66
N ALA A 50 0.93 13.07 22.63
CA ALA A 50 -0.33 12.62 23.20
C ALA A 50 -0.47 12.91 24.70
N LYS A 51 0.64 12.87 25.46
CA LYS A 51 0.66 13.19 26.90
C LYS A 51 0.38 14.67 27.20
N LYS A 52 0.60 15.57 26.23
CA LYS A 52 0.36 17.02 26.39
C LYS A 52 -1.08 17.41 26.07
N LEU A 53 -1.87 16.49 25.50
CA LEU A 53 -3.23 16.75 25.06
C LEU A 53 -4.21 16.80 26.24
N SER A 54 -5.30 17.54 26.07
CA SER A 54 -6.45 17.43 26.96
C SER A 54 -7.03 16.03 26.91
N ARG A 55 -7.74 15.60 27.97
CA ARG A 55 -8.32 14.25 28.06
C ARG A 55 -9.18 13.89 26.84
N LEU A 56 -10.03 14.81 26.37
CA LEU A 56 -10.88 14.57 25.20
C LEU A 56 -10.05 14.39 23.92
N THR A 57 -9.08 15.27 23.70
CA THR A 57 -8.21 15.21 22.52
C THR A 57 -7.33 13.96 22.53
N ALA A 58 -6.86 13.51 23.70
CA ALA A 58 -6.10 12.27 23.86
C ALA A 58 -6.94 11.03 23.48
N THR A 59 -8.21 10.98 23.88
CA THR A 59 -9.13 9.89 23.48
C THR A 59 -9.32 9.85 21.96
N LEU A 60 -9.53 11.01 21.32
CA LEU A 60 -9.67 11.10 19.87
C LEU A 60 -8.38 10.69 19.15
N TYR A 61 -7.23 11.15 19.65
CA TYR A 61 -5.92 10.76 19.13
C TYR A 61 -5.73 9.23 19.18
N ALA A 62 -6.09 8.59 20.30
CA ALA A 62 -6.00 7.14 20.42
C ALA A 62 -6.92 6.41 19.42
N ALA A 63 -8.17 6.86 19.29
CA ALA A 63 -9.12 6.28 18.35
C ALA A 63 -8.64 6.40 16.90
N GLU A 64 -8.16 7.58 16.49
CA GLU A 64 -7.71 7.79 15.11
C GLU A 64 -6.37 7.08 14.83
N SER A 65 -5.51 6.94 15.84
CA SER A 65 -4.26 6.16 15.71
C SER A 65 -4.56 4.68 15.46
N MET A 66 -5.51 4.09 16.18
CA MET A 66 -5.94 2.70 15.94
C MET A 66 -6.58 2.53 14.56
N ARG A 67 -7.39 3.51 14.13
CA ARG A 67 -8.00 3.50 12.80
C ARG A 67 -6.96 3.59 11.69
N LEU A 68 -5.94 4.45 11.87
CA LEU A 68 -4.81 4.58 10.97
C LEU A 68 -4.03 3.26 10.86
N THR A 69 -3.62 2.66 11.98
CA THR A 69 -2.84 1.41 11.96
C THR A 69 -3.61 0.25 11.37
N THR A 70 -4.91 0.15 11.63
CA THR A 70 -5.78 -0.87 11.02
C THR A 70 -5.83 -0.72 9.50
N ARG A 71 -5.99 0.52 8.99
CA ARG A 71 -6.00 0.80 7.56
C ARG A 71 -4.66 0.50 6.90
N LEU A 72 -3.56 0.86 7.56
CA LEU A 72 -2.21 0.57 7.05
C LEU A 72 -1.96 -0.94 6.99
N MET A 73 -2.40 -1.70 7.98
CA MET A 73 -2.30 -3.17 7.96
C MET A 73 -3.14 -3.79 6.84
N GLN A 74 -4.35 -3.27 6.60
CA GLN A 74 -5.18 -3.69 5.47
C GLN A 74 -4.45 -3.43 4.15
N VAL A 75 -3.96 -2.21 3.93
CA VAL A 75 -3.19 -1.87 2.72
C VAL A 75 -1.97 -2.78 2.56
N ALA A 76 -1.21 -2.99 3.63
CA ALA A 76 -0.08 -3.92 3.64
C ALA A 76 -0.49 -5.32 3.20
N SER A 77 -1.64 -5.85 3.67
CA SER A 77 -2.11 -7.18 3.27
C SER A 77 -2.46 -7.30 1.78
N TRP A 78 -2.83 -6.21 1.09
CA TRP A 78 -3.06 -6.20 -0.36
C TRP A 78 -1.78 -6.05 -1.17
N LEU A 79 -0.70 -5.59 -0.54
CA LEU A 79 0.60 -5.35 -1.16
C LEU A 79 1.58 -6.51 -0.95
N LEU A 80 1.24 -7.51 -0.14
CA LEU A 80 2.00 -8.76 0.04
C LEU A 80 1.54 -9.83 -0.96
#